data_AF-A0A4U9CWB1-F1
#
_entry.id   AF-A0A4U9CWB1-F1
#
_cell.length_a   1.000
_cell.length_b   1.000
_cell.length_c   1.000
_cell.angle_alpha   90.00
_cell.angle_beta   90.00
_cell.angle_gamma   90.00
#
_symmetry.space_group_name_H-M   'P 1'
#
loop_
_entity.id
_entity.type
_entity.pdbx_description
1 polymer ?
#
loop_
_entity_poly.entity_id
_entity_poly.type
_entity_poly.pdbx_seq_one_letter_code
_entity_poly.pdbx_strand_id
1 'polypeptide(L)'
;MTFKHALCGWVPSDFDLYQETYLKYGGSVNMHPDVVRFFMDEKKLTFDFWHTEHNGDITAAYFVTDKKYPGLNVWQDYPVSYDEIILPAAPDQKVILPTKTNRLSSVLQGCVRNSIPAFGQAPEVYRIKETFSTKTTRKRNGELKRFIAAGGEIRPLAEMSAGEIADLYVALFRSRLWIPSGAMTNSGLKRCLARCLRWSPGMRSSFTGRRVPSI
;
A
#
# COMPACT_ATOMS: atom_id res chain seq x y z
N MET A 1 1.11 -11.17 25.14
CA MET A 1 2.11 -10.54 24.23
C MET A 1 3.00 -9.51 24.93
N THR A 2 2.77 -9.18 26.22
CA THR A 2 3.35 -8.02 26.91
C THR A 2 4.85 -8.11 27.23
N PHE A 3 5.35 -9.28 27.63
CA PHE A 3 6.74 -9.41 28.09
C PHE A 3 7.79 -9.17 26.99
N LYS A 4 7.54 -9.65 25.76
CA LYS A 4 8.45 -9.44 24.63
C LYS A 4 8.55 -7.96 24.22
N HIS A 5 7.42 -7.25 24.25
CA HIS A 5 7.36 -5.83 23.91
C HIS A 5 8.17 -5.02 24.92
N ALA A 6 7.96 -5.28 26.22
CA ALA A 6 8.71 -4.64 27.29
C ALA A 6 10.23 -4.85 27.18
N LEU A 7 10.68 -6.09 26.89
CA LEU A 7 12.11 -6.38 26.68
C LEU A 7 12.73 -5.65 25.48
N CYS A 8 11.91 -5.26 24.51
CA CYS A 8 12.34 -4.52 23.33
C CYS A 8 12.13 -2.99 23.46
N GLY A 9 11.78 -2.51 24.66
CA GLY A 9 11.57 -1.07 24.93
C GLY A 9 10.21 -0.52 24.49
N TRP A 10 9.25 -1.40 24.19
CA TRP A 10 7.90 -1.02 23.79
C TRP A 10 6.95 -1.02 24.98
N VAL A 11 6.14 0.01 25.08
CA VAL A 11 5.09 0.15 26.09
C VAL A 11 3.71 0.18 25.44
N PRO A 12 2.65 -0.32 26.12
CA PRO A 12 1.28 -0.23 25.62
C PRO A 12 0.87 1.23 25.38
N SER A 13 0.05 1.45 24.37
CA SER A 13 -0.43 2.78 23.99
C SER A 13 -1.85 2.74 23.44
N ASP A 14 -2.32 3.87 22.95
CA ASP A 14 -3.63 4.02 22.34
C ASP A 14 -3.53 4.48 20.87
N PHE A 15 -4.69 4.61 20.25
CA PHE A 15 -4.81 5.05 18.87
C PHE A 15 -4.40 6.51 18.67
N ASP A 16 -4.64 7.37 19.64
CA ASP A 16 -4.39 8.82 19.50
C ASP A 16 -2.89 9.10 19.46
N LEU A 17 -2.12 8.49 20.37
CA LEU A 17 -0.66 8.56 20.36
C LEU A 17 -0.07 7.95 19.09
N TYR A 18 -0.64 6.84 18.63
CA TYR A 18 -0.27 6.24 17.36
C TYR A 18 -0.50 7.18 16.18
N GLN A 19 -1.66 7.84 16.13
CA GLN A 19 -2.02 8.79 15.07
C GLN A 19 -1.06 9.97 15.05
N GLU A 20 -0.75 10.56 16.22
CA GLU A 20 0.21 11.68 16.33
C GLU A 20 1.59 11.27 15.83
N THR A 21 2.06 10.09 16.24
CA THR A 21 3.35 9.55 15.83
C THR A 21 3.39 9.30 14.31
N TYR A 22 2.27 8.82 13.74
CA TYR A 22 2.14 8.65 12.29
C TYR A 22 2.19 9.96 11.54
N LEU A 23 1.48 10.99 12.01
CA LEU A 23 1.49 12.31 11.38
C LEU A 23 2.90 12.95 11.44
N LYS A 24 3.69 12.61 12.45
CA LYS A 24 5.07 13.09 12.62
C LYS A 24 6.07 12.41 11.68
N TYR A 25 6.03 11.07 11.56
CA TYR A 25 7.06 10.30 10.86
C TYR A 25 6.61 9.63 9.56
N GLY A 26 5.30 9.62 9.29
CA GLY A 26 4.70 8.96 8.14
C GLY A 26 4.68 7.43 8.26
N GLY A 27 4.19 6.78 7.21
CA GLY A 27 4.13 5.33 7.14
C GLY A 27 3.44 4.85 5.87
N SER A 28 3.18 3.54 5.80
CA SER A 28 2.50 2.94 4.65
C SER A 28 0.97 3.06 4.77
N VAL A 29 0.25 2.84 3.67
CA VAL A 29 -1.22 2.99 3.62
C VAL A 29 -1.95 2.01 4.54
N ASN A 30 -1.47 0.77 4.65
CA ASN A 30 -1.97 -0.23 5.62
C ASN A 30 -1.68 0.10 7.08
N MET A 31 -0.96 1.20 7.32
CA MET A 31 -0.68 1.79 8.62
C MET A 31 -1.32 3.19 8.74
N HIS A 32 -2.12 3.66 7.78
CA HIS A 32 -2.63 5.03 7.85
C HIS A 32 -3.73 5.16 8.94
N PRO A 33 -3.68 6.17 9.83
CA PRO A 33 -4.62 6.32 10.95
C PRO A 33 -6.09 6.33 10.52
N ASP A 34 -6.43 7.01 9.42
CA ASP A 34 -7.82 7.03 8.91
C ASP A 34 -8.30 5.64 8.48
N VAL A 35 -7.41 4.84 7.87
CA VAL A 35 -7.73 3.47 7.46
C VAL A 35 -7.89 2.60 8.71
N VAL A 36 -7.01 2.75 9.69
CA VAL A 36 -7.07 2.04 10.97
C VAL A 36 -8.36 2.38 11.72
N ARG A 37 -8.72 3.66 11.84
CA ARG A 37 -9.96 4.13 12.49
C ARG A 37 -11.19 3.53 11.84
N PHE A 38 -11.26 3.51 10.51
CA PHE A 38 -12.34 2.85 9.79
C PHE A 38 -12.54 1.39 10.23
N PHE A 39 -11.46 0.61 10.39
CA PHE A 39 -11.55 -0.78 10.84
C PHE A 39 -11.81 -0.95 12.34
N MET A 40 -11.39 0.01 13.17
CA MET A 40 -11.76 0.06 14.59
C MET A 40 -13.26 0.29 14.76
N ASP A 41 -13.83 1.23 14.00
CA ASP A 41 -15.25 1.59 14.06
C ASP A 41 -16.15 0.47 13.56
N GLU A 42 -15.72 -0.25 12.51
CA GLU A 42 -16.41 -1.46 12.01
C GLU A 42 -16.37 -2.63 13.01
N LYS A 43 -15.56 -2.57 14.08
CA LYS A 43 -15.40 -3.60 15.15
C LYS A 43 -15.10 -5.02 14.63
N LYS A 44 -14.45 -5.14 13.48
CA LYS A 44 -14.11 -6.43 12.87
C LYS A 44 -12.74 -6.96 13.29
N LEU A 45 -11.87 -6.08 13.79
CA LEU A 45 -10.49 -6.38 14.11
C LEU A 45 -10.17 -5.92 15.53
N THR A 46 -9.24 -6.63 16.17
CA THR A 46 -8.66 -6.20 17.44
C THR A 46 -7.31 -5.54 17.21
N PHE A 47 -7.03 -4.47 17.97
CA PHE A 47 -5.84 -3.66 17.84
C PHE A 47 -5.11 -3.56 19.19
N ASP A 48 -3.83 -3.93 19.18
CA ASP A 48 -2.92 -3.68 20.31
C ASP A 48 -1.90 -2.62 19.86
N PHE A 49 -1.97 -1.41 20.41
CA PHE A 49 -1.06 -0.31 20.08
C PHE A 49 0.16 -0.27 21.01
N TRP A 50 1.32 0.06 20.45
CA TRP A 50 2.59 0.13 21.16
C TRP A 50 3.41 1.34 20.70
N HIS A 51 4.17 1.93 21.62
CA HIS A 51 5.16 2.95 21.28
C HIS A 51 6.50 2.72 21.99
N THR A 52 7.54 3.39 21.47
CA THR A 52 8.83 3.57 22.13
C THR A 52 9.05 5.04 22.44
N GLU A 53 9.73 5.31 23.54
CA GLU A 53 10.08 6.65 23.99
C GLU A 53 11.60 6.74 24.19
N HIS A 54 12.18 7.90 23.90
CA HIS A 54 13.57 8.21 24.21
C HIS A 54 13.65 9.65 24.69
N ASN A 55 14.17 9.87 25.91
CA ASN A 55 14.29 11.20 26.53
C ASN A 55 12.98 12.01 26.60
N GLY A 56 11.82 11.38 26.83
CA GLY A 56 10.53 12.09 26.85
C GLY A 56 9.84 12.16 25.49
N ASP A 57 10.55 11.88 24.40
CA ASP A 57 10.00 11.97 23.04
C ASP A 57 9.56 10.60 22.51
N ILE A 58 8.37 10.56 21.91
CA ILE A 58 7.91 9.37 21.20
C ILE A 58 8.73 9.18 19.92
N THR A 59 9.39 8.03 19.84
CA THR A 59 10.36 7.71 18.78
C THR A 59 9.80 6.77 17.73
N ALA A 60 8.90 5.87 18.09
CA ALA A 60 8.21 5.01 17.14
C ALA A 60 6.88 4.54 17.71
N ALA A 61 5.94 4.22 16.82
CA ALA A 61 4.68 3.60 17.19
C ALA A 61 4.26 2.57 16.15
N TYR A 62 3.55 1.53 16.57
CA TYR A 62 2.86 0.61 15.66
C TYR A 62 1.73 -0.11 16.38
N PHE A 63 0.97 -0.89 15.63
CA PHE A 63 -0.08 -1.74 16.17
C PHE A 63 0.03 -3.16 15.63
N VAL A 64 -0.52 -4.09 16.39
CA VAL A 64 -0.73 -5.48 15.98
C VAL A 64 -2.22 -5.73 15.82
N THR A 65 -2.61 -6.28 14.67
CA THR A 65 -3.98 -6.74 14.39
C THR A 65 -4.14 -8.20 14.77
N ASP A 66 -5.24 -8.52 15.44
CA ASP A 66 -5.63 -9.88 15.85
C ASP A 66 -4.51 -10.67 16.52
N LYS A 67 -3.69 -9.95 17.29
CA LYS A 67 -2.51 -10.46 18.03
C LYS A 67 -1.51 -11.21 17.14
N LYS A 68 -1.52 -10.97 15.83
CA LYS A 68 -0.78 -11.79 14.87
C LYS A 68 0.10 -10.98 13.93
N TYR A 69 -0.44 -9.92 13.34
CA TYR A 69 0.22 -9.22 12.23
C TYR A 69 0.45 -7.75 12.58
N PRO A 70 1.65 -7.19 12.33
CA PRO A 70 1.83 -5.74 12.39
C PRO A 70 1.11 -5.10 11.20
N GLY A 71 0.27 -4.08 11.43
CA GLY A 71 -0.48 -3.44 10.34
C GLY A 71 -1.77 -4.15 9.89
N LEU A 72 -2.49 -3.52 8.96
CA LEU A 72 -3.77 -4.02 8.45
C LEU A 72 -3.60 -5.04 7.32
N ASN A 73 -3.91 -6.31 7.61
CA ASN A 73 -3.90 -7.40 6.63
C ASN A 73 -5.33 -7.73 6.14
N VAL A 74 -5.92 -6.83 5.35
CA VAL A 74 -7.33 -6.91 4.92
C VAL A 74 -7.51 -7.02 3.40
N TRP A 75 -6.42 -7.28 2.67
CA TRP A 75 -6.38 -7.26 1.19
C TRP A 75 -7.36 -8.22 0.50
N GLN A 76 -7.85 -9.24 1.19
CA GLN A 76 -8.81 -10.21 0.64
C GLN A 76 -10.21 -9.63 0.47
N ASP A 77 -10.59 -8.68 1.33
CA ASP A 77 -11.91 -8.08 1.36
C ASP A 77 -11.88 -6.61 0.93
N TYR A 78 -10.73 -5.94 1.08
CA TYR A 78 -10.54 -4.51 0.85
C TYR A 78 -9.33 -4.24 -0.05
N PRO A 79 -9.31 -3.13 -0.82
CA PRO A 79 -8.22 -2.84 -1.75
C PRO A 79 -7.04 -2.17 -1.02
N VAL A 80 -6.64 -2.71 0.14
CA VAL A 80 -5.52 -2.24 0.95
C VAL A 80 -4.41 -3.27 0.86
N SER A 81 -3.30 -2.89 0.23
CA SER A 81 -2.14 -3.79 0.07
C SER A 81 -1.44 -4.04 1.40
N TYR A 82 -0.99 -5.28 1.61
CA TYR A 82 -0.19 -5.68 2.77
C TYR A 82 1.20 -6.17 2.37
N ASP A 83 1.71 -5.68 1.23
CA ASP A 83 2.98 -6.12 0.67
C ASP A 83 4.20 -5.48 1.32
N GLU A 84 4.02 -4.29 1.88
CA GLU A 84 5.06 -3.52 2.55
C GLU A 84 4.48 -2.83 3.80
N ILE A 85 5.29 -2.77 4.85
CA ILE A 85 4.97 -2.13 6.12
C ILE A 85 6.05 -1.09 6.41
N ILE A 86 5.63 0.15 6.50
CA ILE A 86 6.41 1.27 7.01
C ILE A 86 5.69 1.76 8.27
N LEU A 87 6.25 1.44 9.43
CA LEU A 87 5.77 1.96 10.72
C LEU A 87 6.33 3.37 10.96
N PRO A 88 5.59 4.24 11.65
CA PRO A 88 6.08 5.56 11.99
C PRO A 88 7.19 5.48 13.01
N ALA A 89 8.38 5.92 12.61
CA ALA A 89 9.55 5.94 13.46
C ALA A 89 10.50 7.08 13.09
N ALA A 90 11.13 7.63 14.13
CA ALA A 90 12.17 8.64 14.01
C ALA A 90 13.39 8.05 13.29
N PRO A 91 13.89 8.70 12.23
CA PRO A 91 14.95 8.16 11.38
C PRO A 91 16.31 8.02 12.10
N ASP A 92 16.53 8.81 13.14
CA ASP A 92 17.74 8.85 13.96
C ASP A 92 17.72 7.82 15.12
N GLN A 93 16.55 7.30 15.45
CA GLN A 93 16.36 6.41 16.59
C GLN A 93 16.40 4.95 16.18
N LYS A 94 16.91 4.09 17.07
CA LYS A 94 17.05 2.66 16.81
C LYS A 94 16.10 1.86 17.68
N VAL A 95 15.19 1.11 17.05
CA VAL A 95 14.22 0.25 17.74
C VAL A 95 14.42 -1.21 17.38
N ILE A 96 13.95 -2.12 18.24
CA ILE A 96 13.88 -3.56 17.95
C ILE A 96 12.40 -3.92 17.84
N LEU A 97 11.94 -4.39 16.67
CA LEU A 97 10.55 -4.77 16.48
C LEU A 97 10.28 -6.16 17.10
N PRO A 98 9.46 -6.30 18.15
CA PRO A 98 9.25 -7.59 18.82
C PRO A 98 8.38 -8.54 17.99
N THR A 99 7.58 -7.99 17.07
CA THR A 99 6.71 -8.75 16.17
C THR A 99 7.48 -9.20 14.93
N LYS A 100 7.47 -10.50 14.65
CA LYS A 100 8.09 -11.07 13.45
C LYS A 100 7.28 -10.72 12.20
N THR A 101 7.93 -10.17 11.19
CA THR A 101 7.33 -9.91 9.87
C THR A 101 8.39 -10.00 8.77
N ASN A 102 7.98 -10.44 7.58
CA ASN A 102 8.79 -10.43 6.36
C ASN A 102 8.35 -9.32 5.39
N ARG A 103 7.48 -8.41 5.83
CA ARG A 103 6.91 -7.31 5.02
C ARG A 103 7.47 -5.95 5.42
N LEU A 104 8.45 -5.89 6.32
CA LEU A 104 9.04 -4.62 6.75
C LEU A 104 9.79 -3.98 5.57
N SER A 105 9.51 -2.71 5.32
CA SER A 105 10.18 -1.94 4.27
C SER A 105 11.68 -1.84 4.51
N SER A 106 12.46 -1.84 3.42
CA SER A 106 13.90 -1.57 3.47
C SER A 106 14.21 -0.13 3.93
N VAL A 107 13.27 0.81 3.76
CA VAL A 107 13.41 2.20 4.25
C VAL A 107 13.66 2.24 5.76
N LEU A 108 13.14 1.25 6.50
CA LEU A 108 13.30 1.15 7.95
C LEU A 108 14.61 0.48 8.39
N GLN A 109 15.50 0.07 7.49
CA GLN A 109 16.79 -0.54 7.87
C GLN A 109 17.67 0.38 8.71
N GLY A 110 17.54 1.70 8.50
CA GLY A 110 18.19 2.71 9.32
C GLY A 110 17.62 2.81 10.74
N CYS A 111 16.38 2.36 10.99
CA CYS A 111 15.71 2.55 12.28
C CYS A 111 15.53 1.22 13.04
N VAL A 112 15.10 0.16 12.37
CA VAL A 112 14.73 -1.12 12.98
C VAL A 112 15.92 -2.07 12.98
N ARG A 113 16.57 -2.28 14.13
CA ARG A 113 17.83 -3.05 14.24
C ARG A 113 17.72 -4.50 13.77
N ASN A 114 16.56 -5.13 14.00
CA ASN A 114 16.30 -6.50 13.61
C ASN A 114 15.59 -6.60 12.25
N SER A 115 15.65 -5.55 11.42
CA SER A 115 15.35 -5.66 10.00
C SER A 115 16.49 -6.42 9.33
N ILE A 116 16.40 -7.74 9.31
CA ILE A 116 17.37 -8.55 8.58
C ILE A 116 16.94 -8.50 7.12
N PRO A 117 17.77 -7.99 6.19
CA PRO A 117 17.48 -8.11 4.77
C PRO A 117 17.28 -9.60 4.48
N ALA A 118 16.20 -9.94 3.77
CA ALA A 118 15.90 -11.35 3.50
C ALA A 118 17.11 -11.99 2.82
N PHE A 119 17.82 -12.85 3.55
CA PHE A 119 19.06 -13.48 3.11
C PHE A 119 18.76 -14.25 1.81
N GLY A 120 19.34 -13.83 0.69
CA GLY A 120 19.12 -14.45 -0.62
C GLY A 120 17.86 -14.02 -1.39
N GLN A 121 17.14 -12.96 -1.00
CA GLN A 121 16.16 -12.37 -1.92
C GLN A 121 16.86 -11.60 -3.04
N ALA A 122 16.48 -11.95 -4.27
CA ALA A 122 17.10 -11.51 -5.50
C ALA A 122 17.20 -9.97 -5.59
N PRO A 123 18.29 -9.46 -6.19
CA PRO A 123 18.46 -8.04 -6.44
C PRO A 123 17.32 -7.57 -7.35
N GLU A 124 16.64 -6.49 -6.95
CA GLU A 124 15.60 -5.80 -7.72
C GLU A 124 14.36 -6.65 -8.09
N VAL A 125 13.26 -6.48 -7.35
CA VAL A 125 11.92 -6.90 -7.81
C VAL A 125 11.55 -6.19 -9.13
N TYR A 126 12.11 -4.99 -9.34
CA TYR A 126 11.95 -4.19 -10.54
C TYR A 126 13.30 -3.65 -11.01
N ARG A 127 13.81 -4.22 -12.10
CA ARG A 127 14.96 -3.64 -12.81
C ARG A 127 14.47 -2.49 -13.66
N ILE A 128 14.69 -1.27 -13.22
CA ILE A 128 14.46 -0.08 -14.04
C ILE A 128 15.50 -0.11 -15.15
N LYS A 129 15.04 -0.12 -16.40
CA LYS A 129 15.96 0.01 -17.53
C LYS A 129 16.37 1.47 -17.63
N GLU A 130 17.67 1.73 -17.48
CA GLU A 130 18.26 3.05 -17.73
C GLU A 130 17.93 3.58 -19.13
N THR A 131 17.80 2.69 -20.11
CA THR A 131 17.44 3.03 -21.48
C THR A 131 16.39 2.09 -22.06
N PHE A 132 15.43 2.66 -22.79
CA PHE A 132 14.43 1.92 -23.54
C PHE A 132 14.90 1.67 -24.98
N SER A 133 14.50 0.53 -25.56
CA SER A 133 14.80 0.26 -26.97
C SER A 133 14.06 1.22 -27.90
N THR A 134 14.62 1.50 -29.06
CA THR A 134 14.02 2.38 -30.09
C THR A 134 12.59 1.97 -30.45
N LYS A 135 12.32 0.65 -30.54
CA LYS A 135 10.98 0.09 -30.75
C LYS A 135 10.01 0.45 -29.63
N THR A 136 10.44 0.39 -28.37
CA THR A 136 9.61 0.72 -27.20
C THR A 136 9.28 2.20 -27.18
N THR A 137 10.28 3.05 -27.38
CA THR A 137 10.13 4.52 -27.45
C THR A 137 9.18 4.91 -28.58
N ARG A 138 9.36 4.35 -29.79
CA ARG A 138 8.48 4.63 -30.93
C ARG A 138 7.04 4.21 -30.66
N LYS A 139 6.83 3.04 -30.04
CA LYS A 139 5.48 2.56 -29.67
C LYS A 139 4.83 3.48 -28.65
N ARG A 140 5.53 3.84 -27.56
CA ARG A 140 5.00 4.71 -26.50
C ARG A 140 4.70 6.12 -27.00
N ASN A 141 5.58 6.69 -27.84
CA ASN A 141 5.32 7.98 -28.48
C ASN A 141 4.11 7.92 -29.42
N GLY A 142 3.89 6.80 -30.12
CA GLY A 142 2.70 6.60 -30.94
C GLY A 142 1.41 6.48 -30.11
N GLU A 143 1.45 5.78 -28.97
CA GLU A 143 0.34 5.74 -28.00
C GLU A 143 0.04 7.14 -27.44
N LEU A 144 1.08 7.88 -27.04
CA LEU A 144 0.95 9.24 -26.53
C LEU A 144 0.33 10.19 -27.55
N LYS A 145 0.80 10.17 -28.80
CA LYS A 145 0.24 10.99 -29.88
C LYS A 145 -1.24 10.69 -30.12
N ARG A 146 -1.63 9.41 -30.11
CA ARG A 146 -3.05 9.02 -30.25
C ARG A 146 -3.89 9.48 -29.06
N PHE A 147 -3.34 9.43 -27.85
CA PHE A 147 -4.01 9.91 -26.64
C PHE A 147 -4.26 11.43 -26.72
N ILE A 148 -3.24 12.22 -27.06
CA ILE A 148 -3.39 13.68 -27.25
C ILE A 148 -4.35 14.01 -28.40
N ALA A 149 -4.24 13.30 -29.53
CA ALA A 149 -5.13 13.51 -30.68
C ALA A 149 -6.61 13.20 -30.37
N ALA A 150 -6.88 12.34 -29.39
CA ALA A 150 -8.23 12.05 -28.89
C ALA A 150 -8.72 13.07 -27.83
N GLY A 151 -7.97 14.15 -27.59
CA GLY A 151 -8.29 15.18 -26.60
C GLY A 151 -7.75 14.89 -25.19
N GLY A 152 -6.88 13.89 -25.03
CA GLY A 152 -6.22 13.61 -23.76
C GLY A 152 -5.21 14.70 -23.36
N GLU A 153 -5.05 14.90 -22.05
CA GLU A 153 -4.10 15.86 -21.48
C GLU A 153 -3.09 15.16 -20.56
N ILE A 154 -1.86 15.67 -20.51
CA ILE A 154 -0.82 15.21 -19.58
C ILE A 154 -0.61 16.31 -18.55
N ARG A 155 -0.85 16.00 -17.28
CA ARG A 155 -0.57 16.91 -16.16
C ARG A 155 0.46 16.30 -15.22
N PRO A 156 1.42 17.09 -14.70
CA PRO A 156 2.26 16.67 -13.60
C PRO A 156 1.41 16.38 -12.34
N LEU A 157 1.64 15.25 -11.69
CA LEU A 157 0.96 14.93 -10.43
C LEU A 157 1.25 15.95 -9.33
N ALA A 158 2.42 16.61 -9.38
CA ALA A 158 2.81 17.65 -8.43
C ALA A 158 1.93 18.92 -8.47
N GLU A 159 1.19 19.13 -9.56
CA GLU A 159 0.27 20.26 -9.73
C GLU A 159 -1.15 19.93 -9.25
N MET A 160 -1.38 18.71 -8.75
CA MET A 160 -2.70 18.22 -8.35
C MET A 160 -2.79 18.09 -6.84
N SER A 161 -3.95 18.43 -6.29
CA SER A 161 -4.25 18.13 -4.90
C SER A 161 -4.42 16.63 -4.67
N ALA A 162 -4.22 16.19 -3.42
CA ALA A 162 -4.43 14.78 -3.06
C ALA A 162 -5.87 14.31 -3.35
N GLY A 163 -6.86 15.20 -3.20
CA GLY A 163 -8.27 14.93 -3.52
C GLY A 163 -8.47 14.66 -5.02
N GLU A 164 -7.93 15.51 -5.88
CA GLU A 164 -8.03 15.33 -7.34
C GLU A 164 -7.35 14.04 -7.81
N ILE A 165 -6.19 13.70 -7.24
CA ILE A 165 -5.49 12.44 -7.55
C ILE A 165 -6.36 11.24 -7.13
N ALA A 166 -6.98 11.30 -5.94
CA ALA A 166 -7.86 10.24 -5.46
C ALA A 166 -9.09 10.08 -6.37
N ASP A 167 -9.75 11.18 -6.74
CA ASP A 167 -10.91 11.17 -7.62
C ASP A 167 -10.59 10.62 -9.01
N LEU A 168 -9.45 11.02 -9.58
CA LEU A 168 -8.96 10.45 -10.84
C LEU A 168 -8.70 8.95 -10.72
N TYR A 169 -8.07 8.51 -9.63
CA TYR A 169 -7.80 7.09 -9.42
C TYR A 169 -9.11 6.29 -9.32
N VAL A 170 -10.10 6.80 -8.58
CA VAL A 170 -11.44 6.19 -8.48
C VAL A 170 -12.12 6.15 -9.85
N ALA A 171 -12.08 7.23 -10.62
CA ALA A 171 -12.67 7.29 -11.95
C ALA A 171 -12.03 6.26 -12.90
N LEU A 172 -10.70 6.24 -12.98
CA LEU A 172 -9.95 5.28 -13.82
C LEU A 172 -10.19 3.83 -13.39
N PHE A 173 -10.25 3.56 -12.09
CA PHE A 173 -10.54 2.23 -11.56
C PHE A 173 -11.94 1.76 -11.96
N ARG A 174 -12.95 2.63 -11.83
CA ARG A 174 -14.33 2.34 -12.25
C ARG A 174 -14.44 2.10 -13.76
N SER A 175 -13.79 2.94 -14.57
CA SER A 175 -13.76 2.78 -16.03
C SER A 175 -13.09 1.46 -16.44
N ARG A 176 -12.00 1.08 -15.78
CA ARG A 176 -11.27 -0.16 -16.08
C ARG A 176 -12.07 -1.41 -15.72
N LEU A 177 -12.80 -1.39 -14.61
CA LEU A 177 -13.51 -2.56 -14.08
C LEU A 177 -15.02 -2.57 -14.41
N TRP A 178 -15.51 -1.56 -15.14
CA TRP A 178 -16.91 -1.39 -15.51
C TRP A 178 -17.85 -1.39 -14.30
N ILE A 179 -17.51 -0.60 -13.27
CA ILE A 179 -18.35 -0.45 -12.08
C ILE A 179 -19.22 0.80 -12.25
N PRO A 180 -20.56 0.68 -12.36
CA PRO A 180 -21.44 1.83 -12.45
C PRO A 180 -21.33 2.72 -11.21
N SER A 181 -21.39 4.03 -11.41
CA SER A 181 -21.42 5.03 -10.33
C SER A 181 -22.60 4.73 -9.40
N GLY A 182 -22.32 4.32 -8.16
CA GLY A 182 -23.33 4.02 -7.12
C GLY A 182 -23.33 2.58 -6.58
N ALA A 183 -22.56 1.65 -7.14
CA ALA A 183 -22.64 0.22 -6.80
C ALA A 183 -21.43 -0.34 -6.02
N MET A 184 -20.87 0.43 -5.06
CA MET A 184 -19.78 -0.08 -4.21
C MET A 184 -20.34 -0.67 -2.90
N THR A 185 -21.06 -1.78 -3.01
CA THR A 185 -21.34 -2.64 -1.85
C THR A 185 -20.11 -3.53 -1.57
N ASN A 186 -19.94 -4.00 -0.32
CA ASN A 186 -18.91 -5.00 0.03
C ASN A 186 -18.95 -6.24 -0.90
N SER A 187 -20.12 -6.58 -1.45
CA SER A 187 -20.29 -7.66 -2.44
C SER A 187 -19.82 -7.30 -3.86
N GLY A 188 -19.78 -6.02 -4.24
CA GLY A 188 -19.17 -5.53 -5.47
C GLY A 188 -17.64 -5.61 -5.44
N LEU A 189 -17.05 -5.32 -4.28
CA LEU A 189 -15.60 -5.34 -4.07
C LEU A 189 -15.03 -6.77 -4.08
N LYS A 190 -15.72 -7.72 -3.42
CA LYS A 190 -15.40 -9.16 -3.50
C LYS A 190 -15.46 -9.70 -4.92
N ARG A 191 -16.44 -9.26 -5.74
CA ARG A 191 -16.54 -9.65 -7.16
C ARG A 191 -15.40 -9.07 -8.01
N CYS A 192 -14.94 -7.87 -7.71
CA CYS A 192 -13.80 -7.25 -8.38
C CYS A 192 -12.48 -7.94 -8.02
N LEU A 193 -12.24 -8.22 -6.73
CA LEU A 193 -11.07 -8.97 -6.26
C LEU A 193 -11.04 -10.39 -6.84
N ALA A 194 -12.19 -11.09 -6.90
CA ALA A 194 -12.29 -12.39 -7.56
C ALA A 194 -12.02 -12.35 -9.08
N ARG A 195 -12.20 -11.19 -9.72
CA ARG A 195 -11.89 -10.98 -11.15
C ARG A 195 -10.40 -10.64 -11.35
N CYS A 196 -9.80 -9.88 -10.44
CA CYS A 196 -8.35 -9.64 -10.40
C CYS A 196 -7.55 -10.92 -10.08
N LEU A 197 -8.01 -11.75 -9.13
CA LEU A 197 -7.38 -13.03 -8.79
C LEU A 197 -7.43 -14.05 -9.93
N ARG A 198 -8.38 -13.90 -10.86
CA ARG A 198 -8.47 -14.71 -12.08
C ARG A 198 -7.44 -14.31 -13.14
N TRP A 199 -6.68 -13.24 -12.91
CA TRP A 199 -5.74 -12.62 -13.84
C TRP A 199 -4.28 -12.72 -13.40
N SER A 200 -3.89 -13.84 -12.77
CA SER A 200 -2.51 -14.36 -12.76
C SER A 200 -2.54 -15.83 -12.32
N PRO A 201 -1.96 -16.82 -13.05
CA PRO A 201 -0.72 -16.73 -13.83
C PRO A 201 -0.80 -17.30 -15.27
N GLY A 202 0.07 -16.81 -16.16
CA GLY A 202 0.53 -17.57 -17.33
C GLY A 202 -0.40 -17.63 -18.56
N MET A 203 -0.32 -16.59 -19.40
CA MET A 203 -0.32 -16.64 -20.87
C MET A 203 -0.94 -17.89 -21.56
N ARG A 204 -2.10 -17.73 -22.20
CA ARG A 204 -2.43 -18.47 -23.44
C ARG A 204 -3.03 -17.54 -24.49
N SER A 205 -2.17 -17.20 -25.45
CA SER A 205 -2.46 -17.18 -26.90
C SER A 205 -3.92 -17.08 -27.32
N SER A 206 -4.32 -15.92 -27.86
CA SER A 206 -5.03 -15.76 -29.15
C SER A 206 -5.70 -14.38 -29.20
N PHE A 207 -4.97 -13.40 -29.74
CA PHE A 207 -5.62 -12.29 -30.44
C PHE A 207 -6.07 -12.85 -31.79
N THR A 208 -7.16 -13.61 -31.81
CA THR A 208 -7.92 -13.92 -33.03
C THR A 208 -9.26 -13.21 -32.92
N GLY A 209 -9.53 -12.40 -33.93
CA GLY A 209 -10.50 -11.32 -33.85
C GLY A 209 -11.94 -11.75 -33.60
N ARG A 210 -12.71 -10.83 -33.02
CA ARG A 210 -14.14 -10.70 -33.26
C ARG A 210 -14.50 -9.22 -33.32
N ARG A 211 -15.47 -8.99 -34.21
CA ARG A 211 -15.87 -7.73 -34.86
C ARG A 211 -16.44 -6.73 -33.86
N VAL A 212 -16.16 -5.46 -34.13
CA VAL A 212 -16.95 -4.32 -33.67
C VAL A 212 -18.30 -4.38 -34.38
N PRO A 213 -19.46 -4.34 -33.69
CA PRO A 213 -20.71 -3.97 -34.33
C PRO A 213 -20.75 -2.45 -34.47
N SER A 214 -20.86 -2.01 -35.72
CA SER A 214 -21.18 -0.65 -36.12
C SER A 214 -22.58 -0.26 -35.66
N ILE A 215 -22.69 0.91 -35.04
CA ILE A 215 -23.75 1.92 -35.30
C ILE A 215 -23.03 3.26 -35.37
#